data_AF-A0A7S1EZK0-F1
#
_entry.id   AF-A0A7S1EZK0-F1
#
_cell.length_a   1.000
_cell.length_b   1.000
_cell.length_c   1.000
_cell.angle_alpha   90.00
_cell.angle_beta   90.00
_cell.angle_gamma   90.00
#
_symmetry.space_group_name_H-M   'P 1'
#
loop_
_entity.id
_entity.type
_entity.pdbx_description
1 polymer ?
#
loop_
_entity_poly.entity_id
_entity_poly.type
_entity_poly.pdbx_seq_one_letter_code
_entity_poly.pdbx_strand_id
1 'polypeptide(L)'
;PKYSFEYFERLASSMRVRRIRKQYESLRAAAQEHGRTVDEEMKAAGYEDATAFNLSCEPFSLLCAPDELAELGVGVVMYFYYLRFLICVSLLLLLIQVGPMTIYGHAPEFHESWLLYPWDQGWDLDFDPCACSARND
;
A
#
# COMPACT_ATOMS: atom_id res chain seq x y z
N PRO A 1 -6.27 -30.66 -15.86
CA PRO A 1 -5.16 -29.84 -16.40
C PRO A 1 -3.78 -30.40 -15.95
N LYS A 2 -2.89 -30.71 -16.90
CA LYS A 2 -1.49 -31.04 -16.57
C LYS A 2 -0.73 -29.74 -16.34
N TYR A 3 -0.32 -29.48 -15.10
CA TYR A 3 0.50 -28.33 -14.77
C TYR A 3 1.92 -28.54 -15.32
N SER A 4 2.34 -27.71 -16.28
CA SER A 4 3.69 -27.71 -16.84
C SER A 4 4.54 -26.60 -16.19
N PHE A 5 5.87 -26.71 -16.29
CA PHE A 5 6.76 -25.65 -15.81
C PHE A 5 6.49 -24.30 -16.50
N GLU A 6 6.24 -24.33 -17.82
CA GLU A 6 5.88 -23.16 -18.62
C GLU A 6 4.58 -22.49 -18.14
N TYR A 7 3.60 -23.29 -17.68
CA TYR A 7 2.39 -22.75 -17.05
C TYR A 7 2.72 -21.99 -15.76
N PHE A 8 3.62 -22.51 -14.92
CA PHE A 8 4.03 -21.82 -13.70
C PHE A 8 4.82 -20.54 -13.99
N GLU A 9 5.63 -20.49 -15.05
CA GLU A 9 6.31 -19.25 -15.47
C GLU A 9 5.33 -18.19 -16.00
N ARG A 10 4.34 -18.60 -16.82
CA ARG A 10 3.26 -17.70 -17.26
C ARG A 10 2.44 -17.18 -16.08
N LEU A 11 2.15 -18.04 -15.10
CA LEU A 11 1.46 -17.65 -13.88
C LEU A 11 2.30 -16.68 -13.04
N ALA A 12 3.59 -16.94 -12.86
CA ALA A 12 4.49 -16.06 -12.12
C ALA A 12 4.61 -14.68 -12.77
N SER A 13 4.63 -14.62 -14.10
CA SER A 13 4.69 -13.37 -14.86
C SER A 13 3.35 -12.61 -14.92
N SER A 14 2.22 -13.31 -14.85
CA SER A 14 0.89 -12.68 -14.76
C SER A 14 0.61 -12.10 -13.37
N MET A 15 1.23 -12.66 -12.33
CA MET A 15 1.20 -12.13 -10.96
C MET A 15 2.05 -10.86 -10.77
N ARG A 16 2.74 -10.37 -11.81
CA ARG A 16 3.40 -9.07 -11.78
C ARG A 16 2.37 -7.95 -11.69
N VAL A 17 2.78 -6.85 -11.07
CA VAL A 17 1.95 -5.68 -10.82
C VAL A 17 1.57 -5.01 -12.15
N ARG A 18 0.33 -5.23 -12.61
CA ARG A 18 -0.20 -4.76 -13.89
C ARG A 18 -1.54 -4.05 -13.71
N ARG A 19 -1.81 -3.08 -14.58
CA ARG A 19 -3.02 -2.25 -14.62
C ARG A 19 -4.16 -3.04 -15.25
N ILE A 20 -4.97 -3.69 -14.43
CA ILE A 20 -5.99 -4.66 -14.87
C ILE A 20 -7.38 -4.03 -14.86
N ARG A 21 -7.68 -3.14 -13.91
CA ARG A 21 -9.02 -2.62 -13.64
C ARG A 21 -9.65 -1.95 -14.86
N LYS A 22 -8.93 -1.03 -15.51
CA LYS A 22 -9.47 -0.31 -16.68
C LYS A 22 -9.79 -1.25 -17.84
N GLN A 23 -8.91 -2.21 -18.12
CA GLN A 23 -9.14 -3.20 -19.17
C GLN A 23 -10.31 -4.12 -18.79
N TYR A 24 -10.37 -4.55 -17.54
CA TYR A 24 -11.46 -5.40 -17.04
C TYR A 24 -12.82 -4.69 -17.05
N GLU A 25 -12.88 -3.41 -16.68
CA GLU A 25 -14.08 -2.58 -16.77
C GLU A 25 -14.56 -2.44 -18.22
N SER A 26 -13.65 -2.23 -19.17
CA SER A 26 -14.02 -2.22 -20.60
C SER A 26 -14.57 -3.57 -21.08
N LEU A 27 -13.96 -4.67 -20.64
CA LEU A 27 -14.39 -6.02 -21.01
C LEU A 27 -15.76 -6.36 -20.40
N ARG A 28 -16.01 -5.90 -19.17
CA ARG A 28 -17.30 -6.03 -18.49
C ARG A 28 -18.39 -5.22 -19.19
N ALA A 29 -18.09 -4.00 -19.64
CA ALA A 29 -19.03 -3.18 -20.40
C ALA A 29 -19.40 -3.85 -21.73
N ALA A 30 -18.41 -4.35 -22.47
CA ALA A 30 -18.62 -5.10 -23.71
C ALA A 30 -19.44 -6.39 -23.48
N ALA A 31 -19.13 -7.15 -22.42
CA ALA A 31 -19.89 -8.34 -22.05
C ALA A 31 -21.36 -8.02 -21.75
N GLN A 32 -21.62 -6.89 -21.08
CA GLN A 32 -22.98 -6.44 -20.80
C GLN A 32 -23.73 -6.01 -22.06
N GLU A 33 -23.06 -5.33 -22.99
CA GLU A 33 -23.61 -4.93 -24.28
C GLU A 33 -23.94 -6.15 -25.17
N HIS A 34 -23.06 -7.14 -25.20
CA HIS A 34 -23.22 -8.36 -25.99
C HIS A 34 -24.11 -9.42 -25.32
N GLY A 35 -24.54 -9.20 -24.07
CA GLY A 35 -25.34 -10.16 -23.31
C GLY A 35 -24.59 -11.45 -22.99
N ARG A 36 -23.26 -11.38 -22.83
CA ARG A 36 -22.36 -12.52 -22.56
C ARG A 36 -21.76 -12.42 -21.17
N THR A 37 -21.22 -13.53 -20.69
CA THR A 37 -20.37 -13.50 -19.50
C THR A 37 -19.02 -12.87 -19.82
N VAL A 38 -18.36 -12.31 -18.80
CA VAL A 38 -17.01 -11.72 -18.94
C VAL A 38 -16.01 -12.74 -19.50
N ASP A 39 -16.11 -14.01 -19.10
CA ASP A 39 -15.21 -15.07 -19.60
C ASP A 39 -15.45 -15.41 -21.08
N GLU A 40 -16.71 -15.42 -21.52
CA GLU A 40 -17.05 -15.59 -22.94
C GLU A 40 -16.58 -14.41 -23.78
N GLU A 41 -16.73 -13.18 -23.27
CA GLU A 41 -16.25 -11.99 -23.94
C GLU A 41 -14.71 -11.93 -24.00
N MET A 42 -14.04 -12.40 -22.95
CA MET A 42 -12.58 -12.52 -22.91
C MET A 42 -12.07 -13.49 -23.98
N LYS A 43 -12.77 -14.62 -24.15
CA LYS A 43 -12.50 -15.59 -25.23
C LYS A 43 -12.84 -15.03 -26.61
N ALA A 44 -13.93 -14.28 -26.73
CA ALA A 44 -14.30 -13.60 -27.97
C ALA A 44 -13.28 -12.53 -28.39
N ALA A 45 -12.64 -11.87 -27.42
CA ALA A 45 -11.54 -10.94 -27.62
C ALA A 45 -10.19 -11.62 -27.93
N GLY A 46 -10.15 -12.96 -27.99
CA GLY A 46 -8.97 -13.73 -28.36
C GLY A 46 -8.05 -14.12 -27.20
N TYR A 47 -8.46 -13.94 -25.95
CA TYR A 47 -7.70 -14.39 -24.78
C TYR A 47 -8.10 -15.81 -24.39
N GLU A 48 -7.12 -16.71 -24.31
CA GLU A 48 -7.36 -18.12 -23.95
C GLU A 48 -7.82 -18.30 -22.50
N ASP A 49 -7.27 -17.50 -21.59
CA ASP A 49 -7.54 -17.55 -20.16
C ASP A 49 -7.28 -16.19 -19.48
N ALA A 50 -7.63 -16.10 -18.20
CA ALA A 50 -7.37 -14.91 -17.39
C ALA A 50 -5.87 -14.60 -17.28
N THR A 51 -4.99 -15.61 -17.40
CA THR A 51 -3.54 -15.41 -17.39
C THR A 51 -3.09 -14.64 -18.63
N ALA A 52 -3.56 -15.03 -19.82
CA ALA A 52 -3.28 -14.36 -21.09
C ALA A 52 -3.82 -12.93 -21.10
N PHE A 53 -5.02 -12.71 -20.55
CA PHE A 53 -5.58 -11.37 -20.35
C PHE A 53 -4.71 -10.53 -19.40
N ASN A 54 -4.35 -11.05 -18.22
CA ASN A 54 -3.49 -10.31 -17.30
C ASN A 54 -2.12 -9.98 -17.91
N LEU A 55 -1.57 -10.85 -18.76
CA LEU A 55 -0.30 -10.60 -19.46
C LEU A 55 -0.40 -9.53 -20.56
N SER A 56 -1.58 -9.27 -21.11
CA SER A 56 -1.80 -8.18 -22.08
C SER A 56 -1.93 -6.81 -21.41
N CYS A 57 -2.22 -6.77 -20.11
CA CYS A 57 -2.29 -5.53 -19.33
C CYS A 57 -0.90 -4.90 -19.15
N GLU A 58 -0.82 -3.56 -19.21
CA GLU A 58 0.44 -2.84 -19.00
C GLU A 58 0.93 -2.95 -17.54
N PRO A 59 2.26 -3.06 -17.29
CA PRO A 59 2.81 -2.98 -15.94
C PRO A 59 2.63 -1.58 -15.34
N PHE A 60 2.57 -1.49 -14.01
CA PHE A 60 2.56 -0.19 -13.33
C PHE A 60 3.89 0.55 -13.50
N SER A 61 3.82 1.84 -13.85
CA SER A 61 4.97 2.73 -13.79
C SER A 61 5.31 3.07 -12.34
N LEU A 62 6.60 3.21 -12.02
CA LEU A 62 7.05 3.74 -10.72
C LEU A 62 6.61 5.20 -10.50
N LEU A 63 6.30 5.90 -11.58
CA LEU A 63 5.81 7.28 -11.57
C LEU A 63 4.29 7.36 -11.78
N CYS A 64 3.56 6.28 -11.48
CA CYS A 64 2.10 6.27 -11.56
C CYS A 64 1.48 7.25 -10.56
N ALA A 65 0.29 7.74 -10.89
CA ALA A 65 -0.46 8.62 -10.00
C ALA A 65 -0.97 7.83 -8.77
N PRO A 66 -1.20 8.48 -7.62
CA PRO A 66 -1.59 7.79 -6.38
C PRO A 66 -2.91 7.01 -6.47
N ASP A 67 -3.84 7.45 -7.32
CA ASP A 67 -5.10 6.76 -7.61
C ASP A 67 -4.89 5.46 -8.38
N GLU A 68 -3.93 5.43 -9.31
CA GLU A 68 -3.49 4.21 -9.97
C GLU A 68 -2.77 3.29 -8.98
N LEU A 69 -1.96 3.85 -8.06
CA LEU A 69 -1.30 3.08 -7.01
C LEU A 69 -2.31 2.37 -6.07
N ALA A 70 -3.52 2.93 -5.88
CA ALA A 70 -4.56 2.25 -5.09
C ALA A 70 -4.99 0.91 -5.72
N GLU A 71 -4.84 0.74 -7.03
CA GLU A 71 -5.15 -0.51 -7.73
C GLU A 71 -4.13 -1.62 -7.44
N LEU A 72 -2.89 -1.30 -7.02
CA LEU A 72 -1.94 -2.32 -6.49
C LEU A 72 -2.57 -3.12 -5.36
N GLY A 73 -3.33 -2.46 -4.48
CA GLY A 73 -3.91 -3.06 -3.28
C GLY A 73 -5.02 -4.08 -3.56
N VAL A 74 -5.53 -4.15 -4.79
CA VAL A 74 -6.64 -5.03 -5.18
C VAL A 74 -6.16 -6.47 -5.45
N GLY A 75 -4.85 -6.69 -5.62
CA GLY A 75 -4.27 -8.01 -5.81
C GLY A 75 -3.91 -8.72 -4.50
N VAL A 76 -4.35 -9.97 -4.31
CA VAL A 76 -4.03 -10.84 -3.15
C VAL A 76 -2.53 -10.93 -2.88
N VAL A 77 -1.71 -10.93 -3.93
CA VAL A 77 -0.24 -11.02 -3.81
C VAL A 77 0.36 -9.71 -3.29
N MET A 78 -0.22 -8.56 -3.66
CA MET A 78 0.25 -7.24 -3.24
C MET A 78 -0.05 -6.94 -1.78
N TYR A 79 -1.15 -7.49 -1.24
CA TYR A 79 -1.45 -7.43 0.19
C TYR A 79 -0.26 -7.93 1.04
N PHE A 80 0.36 -9.04 0.64
CA PHE A 80 1.50 -9.60 1.38
C PHE A 80 2.79 -8.79 1.22
N TYR A 81 3.06 -8.22 0.04
CA TYR A 81 4.23 -7.35 -0.15
C TYR A 81 4.06 -6.01 0.58
N TYR A 82 2.86 -5.43 0.55
CA TYR A 82 2.52 -4.23 1.30
C TYR A 82 2.59 -4.45 2.82
N LEU A 83 2.09 -5.59 3.31
CA LEU A 83 2.25 -5.98 4.72
C LEU A 83 3.72 -6.10 5.11
N ARG A 84 4.55 -6.74 4.28
CA ARG A 84 6.00 -6.82 4.54
C ARG A 84 6.64 -5.44 4.61
N PHE A 85 6.27 -4.55 3.68
CA PHE A 85 6.73 -3.17 3.69
C PHE A 85 6.30 -2.43 4.98
N LEU A 86 5.03 -2.53 5.37
CA LEU A 86 4.53 -1.94 6.62
C LEU A 86 5.23 -2.48 7.86
N ILE A 87 5.48 -3.79 7.92
CA ILE A 87 6.23 -4.41 9.01
C ILE A 87 7.65 -3.83 9.05
N CYS A 88 8.34 -3.73 7.92
CA CYS A 88 9.67 -3.13 7.86
C CYS A 88 9.67 -1.67 8.34
N VAL A 89 8.72 -0.84 7.88
CA VAL A 89 8.59 0.56 8.30
C VAL A 89 8.31 0.64 9.81
N SER A 90 7.41 -0.20 10.32
CA SER A 90 7.07 -0.24 11.76
C SER A 90 8.27 -0.64 12.62
N LEU A 91 9.06 -1.62 12.17
CA LEU A 91 10.31 -2.02 12.84
C LEU A 91 11.33 -0.89 12.82
N LEU A 92 11.44 -0.16 11.71
CA LEU A 92 12.38 0.95 11.57
C LEU A 92 12.01 2.12 12.49
N LEU A 93 10.71 2.44 12.59
CA LEU A 93 10.20 3.40 13.56
C LEU A 93 10.49 2.94 14.99
N LEU A 94 10.27 1.67 15.31
CA LEU A 94 10.57 1.12 16.63
C LEU A 94 12.06 1.21 16.97
N LEU A 95 12.95 0.94 16.00
CA LEU A 95 14.40 1.11 16.19
C LEU A 95 14.79 2.56 16.46
N ILE A 96 14.16 3.53 15.80
CA ILE A 96 14.37 4.96 16.06
C ILE A 96 13.97 5.31 17.51
N GLN A 97 12.90 4.69 18.03
CA GLN A 97 12.44 4.90 19.39
C GLN A 97 13.35 4.28 20.47
N VAL A 98 14.25 3.36 20.11
CA VAL A 98 15.19 2.75 21.07
C VAL A 98 16.10 3.80 21.71
N GLY A 99 16.64 4.74 20.94
CA GLY A 99 17.53 5.78 21.46
C GLY A 99 16.88 6.66 22.55
N PRO A 100 15.70 7.24 22.28
CA PRO A 100 14.93 7.94 23.30
C PRO A 100 14.60 7.05 24.52
N MET A 101 14.19 5.80 24.29
CA MET A 101 13.86 4.88 25.39
C MET A 101 15.08 4.53 26.27
N THR A 102 16.28 4.44 25.72
CA THR A 102 17.48 4.14 26.52
C THR A 102 18.01 5.36 27.27
N ILE A 103 17.92 6.55 26.66
CA ILE A 103 18.37 7.80 27.29
C ILE A 103 17.41 8.21 28.40
N TYR A 104 16.10 8.15 28.14
CA TYR A 104 15.09 8.68 29.05
C TYR A 104 14.37 7.60 29.85
N GLY A 105 14.47 6.30 29.52
CA GLY A 105 13.80 5.23 30.26
C GLY A 105 14.27 5.06 31.71
N HIS A 106 15.39 5.69 32.09
CA HIS A 106 15.88 5.75 33.47
C HIS A 106 15.50 7.03 34.21
N ALA A 107 14.94 8.03 33.52
CA ALA A 107 14.44 9.23 34.16
C ALA A 107 13.07 8.92 34.81
N PRO A 108 12.87 9.18 36.11
CA PRO A 108 11.58 8.99 36.77
C PRO A 108 10.47 9.84 36.11
N GLU A 109 10.85 10.94 35.46
CA GLU A 109 9.97 11.86 34.72
C GLU A 109 9.54 11.33 33.35
N PHE A 110 10.10 10.23 32.83
CA PHE A 110 9.73 9.70 31.52
C PHE A 110 8.35 9.03 31.50
N HIS A 111 7.88 8.57 32.67
CA HIS A 111 6.48 8.19 32.83
C HIS A 111 5.55 9.41 32.78
N GLU A 112 6.07 10.62 33.01
CA GLU A 112 5.32 11.88 32.97
C GLU A 112 5.44 12.60 31.62
N SER A 113 6.48 12.37 30.81
CA SER A 113 6.63 13.01 29.49
C SER A 113 5.66 12.50 28.43
N TRP A 114 5.10 11.29 28.63
CA TRP A 114 3.97 10.75 27.87
C TRP A 114 2.63 10.96 28.56
N LEU A 115 2.55 11.75 29.63
CA LEU A 115 1.26 12.26 30.07
C LEU A 115 0.72 13.06 28.89
N LEU A 116 -0.28 12.46 28.23
CA LEU A 116 -1.19 13.14 27.34
C LEU A 116 -1.51 14.48 27.98
N TYR A 117 -0.91 15.55 27.45
CA TYR A 117 -1.37 16.87 27.80
C TYR A 117 -2.88 16.87 27.56
N PRO A 118 -3.70 17.30 28.53
CA PRO A 118 -5.10 17.56 28.27
C PRO A 118 -5.14 18.60 27.14
N TRP A 119 -5.34 18.14 25.90
CA TRP A 119 -5.35 18.98 24.70
C TRP A 119 -6.48 20.02 24.76
N ASP A 120 -7.49 19.77 25.60
CA ASP A 120 -8.53 20.69 26.00
C ASP A 120 -8.02 21.90 26.80
N GLN A 121 -6.85 21.81 27.44
CA GLN A 121 -6.22 22.88 28.23
C GLN A 121 -5.02 23.52 27.52
N GLY A 122 -4.59 22.98 26.36
CA GLY A 122 -3.41 23.47 25.64
C GLY A 122 -3.53 24.91 25.12
N TRP A 123 -4.75 25.44 25.02
CA TRP A 123 -5.03 26.81 24.59
C TRP A 123 -5.13 27.82 25.76
N ASP A 124 -5.30 27.33 26.99
CA ASP A 124 -5.42 28.14 28.20
C ASP A 124 -4.07 28.33 28.92
N LEU A 125 -3.06 27.55 28.54
CA LEU A 125 -1.69 27.77 28.94
C LEU A 125 -1.17 28.95 28.11
N ASP A 126 -0.89 30.07 28.78
CA ASP A 126 -0.26 31.30 28.24
C ASP A 126 1.21 31.04 27.88
N PHE A 127 1.43 29.96 27.13
CA PHE A 127 2.72 29.40 26.76
C PHE A 127 3.16 30.13 25.50
N ASP A 128 3.89 31.24 25.66
CA ASP A 128 4.60 31.86 24.55
C ASP A 128 5.67 30.88 24.06
N PRO A 129 5.50 30.21 22.90
CA PRO A 129 6.45 29.23 22.41
C PRO A 129 7.80 29.86 22.05
N CYS A 130 7.88 31.19 22.02
CA CYS A 130 9.13 31.94 21.84
C CYS A 130 9.90 32.19 23.15
N ALA A 131 9.31 31.97 24.33
CA ALA A 131 9.98 32.22 25.62
C ALA A 131 11.13 31.23 25.91
N CYS A 132 11.10 30.02 25.33
CA CYS A 132 12.18 29.02 25.47
C CYS A 132 13.33 29.20 24.47
N SER A 133 13.31 30.24 23.61
CA SER A 133 14.49 30.68 22.89
C SER A 133 15.40 31.40 23.88
N ALA A 134 16.32 30.67 24.53
CA ALA A 134 17.37 31.24 25.37
C ALA A 134 17.98 32.48 24.67
N ARG A 135 17.79 33.66 25.26
CA ARG A 135 18.60 34.83 24.93
C ARG A 135 20.04 34.47 25.26
N ASN A 136 20.89 34.43 24.24
CA ASN A 136 22.34 34.38 24.40
C ASN A 136 22.82 35.79 24.77
N ASP A 137 22.58 36.20 26.02
CA ASP A 137 23.25 37.35 26.63
C ASP A 137 24.36 36.84 27.57
#